data_AF-A0A7S4JHE0-F1
#
_entry.id   AF-A0A7S4JHE0-F1
#
_cell.length_a   1.000
_cell.length_b   1.000
_cell.length_c   1.000
_cell.angle_alpha   90.00
_cell.angle_beta   90.00
_cell.angle_gamma   90.00
#
_symmetry.space_group_name_H-M   'P 1'
#
loop_
_entity.id
_entity.type
_entity.pdbx_description
1 polymer ?
#
loop_
_entity_poly.entity_id
_entity_poly.type
_entity_poly.pdbx_seq_one_letter_code
_entity_poly.pdbx_strand_id
1 'polypeptide(L)'
;QPQLQPQSQSQEQPLLQEKLDQHYQAQQQIQQQQYYSQQQDLTYAIIDTNNLLNEEDLSAIEFLRKKFPSSRKLICVVVPWVVWEELDKMKVAKDKQHLSTLARRATAMMVEAIRGAEGWLYCQTSVERQWAEQYFGGGRDPTPDNEILSCALSYSLPPSSSSLDSSLSPSSSSLNSSL
;
A
#
# COMPACT_ATOMS: atom_id res chain seq x y z
N GLN A 1 -16.76 38.76 58.43
CA GLN A 1 -16.04 38.44 57.17
C GLN A 1 -15.70 36.96 57.17
N PRO A 2 -16.18 36.19 56.18
CA PRO A 2 -15.51 34.97 55.76
C PRO A 2 -14.82 35.18 54.41
N GLN A 3 -13.58 34.71 54.32
CA GLN A 3 -12.74 34.70 53.13
C GLN A 3 -13.29 33.75 52.06
N LEU A 4 -13.42 34.23 50.82
CA LEU A 4 -13.60 33.41 49.63
C LEU A 4 -12.26 32.74 49.29
N GLN A 5 -12.20 31.41 49.35
CA GLN A 5 -11.15 30.63 48.71
C GLN A 5 -11.51 30.41 47.23
N PRO A 6 -10.60 30.61 46.26
CA PRO A 6 -10.78 30.14 44.90
C PRO A 6 -10.24 28.71 44.77
N GLN A 7 -11.13 27.73 44.78
CA GLN A 7 -10.94 26.42 44.13
C GLN A 7 -12.02 26.40 43.03
N SER A 8 -11.79 26.17 41.74
CA SER A 8 -11.02 25.09 41.10
C SER A 8 -10.92 25.47 39.62
N GLN A 9 -9.73 25.76 39.09
CA GLN A 9 -9.58 26.07 37.64
C GLN A 9 -8.52 25.20 36.94
N SER A 10 -7.89 24.26 37.65
CA SER A 10 -6.70 23.57 37.15
C SER A 10 -6.96 22.18 36.57
N GLN A 11 -8.19 21.66 36.61
CA GLN A 11 -8.51 20.30 36.12
C GLN A 11 -9.32 20.25 34.82
N GLU A 12 -9.97 21.34 34.39
CA GLU A 12 -10.77 21.34 33.15
C GLU A 12 -9.95 21.46 31.87
N GLN A 13 -8.78 22.12 31.94
CA GLN A 13 -7.91 22.34 30.78
C GLN A 13 -7.37 21.05 30.13
N PRO A 14 -6.83 20.07 30.88
CA PRO A 14 -6.33 18.83 30.26
C PRO A 14 -7.46 17.98 29.66
N LEU A 15 -8.65 17.98 30.26
CA LEU A 15 -9.82 17.24 29.76
C LEU A 15 -10.37 17.85 28.45
N LEU A 16 -10.26 19.17 28.30
CA LEU A 16 -10.64 19.88 27.08
C LEU A 16 -9.65 19.60 25.94
N GLN A 17 -8.35 19.54 26.24
CA GLN A 17 -7.32 19.21 25.25
C GLN A 17 -7.51 17.79 24.71
N GLU A 18 -7.74 16.82 25.60
CA GLU A 18 -7.96 15.43 25.21
C GLU A 18 -9.21 15.27 24.31
N LYS A 19 -10.29 15.98 24.62
CA LYS A 19 -11.50 15.99 23.77
C LYS A 19 -11.25 16.65 22.42
N LEU A 20 -10.40 17.68 22.36
CA LEU A 20 -10.03 18.35 21.11
C LEU A 20 -9.21 17.43 20.22
N ASP A 21 -8.25 16.71 20.81
CA ASP A 21 -7.40 15.75 20.10
C ASP A 21 -8.22 14.56 19.59
N GLN A 22 -9.13 14.02 20.40
CA GLN A 22 -10.07 12.98 19.99
C GLN A 22 -10.99 13.45 18.85
N HIS A 23 -11.47 14.70 18.91
CA HIS A 23 -12.30 15.28 17.86
C HIS A 23 -11.51 15.43 16.55
N TYR A 24 -10.26 15.88 16.63
CA TYR A 24 -9.39 16.05 15.46
C TYR A 24 -9.06 14.70 14.82
N GLN A 25 -8.78 13.68 15.63
CA GLN A 25 -8.59 12.30 15.15
C GLN A 25 -9.86 11.73 14.50
N ALA A 26 -11.03 11.96 15.11
CA ALA A 26 -12.30 11.53 14.55
C ALA A 26 -12.59 12.21 13.20
N GLN A 27 -12.30 13.51 13.07
CA GLN A 27 -12.45 14.21 11.78
C GLN A 27 -11.51 13.66 10.71
N GLN A 28 -10.26 13.35 11.04
CA GLN A 28 -9.33 12.73 10.11
C GLN A 28 -9.81 11.34 9.65
N GLN A 29 -10.33 10.52 10.58
CA GLN A 29 -10.90 9.21 10.25
C GLN A 29 -12.14 9.34 9.36
N ILE A 30 -13.02 10.30 9.62
CA ILE A 30 -14.21 10.57 8.79
C ILE A 30 -13.79 11.03 7.40
N GLN A 31 -12.84 11.94 7.28
CA GLN A 31 -12.34 12.43 6.00
C GLN A 31 -11.68 11.31 5.20
N GLN A 32 -10.93 10.44 5.88
CA GLN A 32 -10.33 9.26 5.28
C GLN A 32 -11.39 8.24 4.82
N GLN A 33 -12.39 7.93 5.64
CA GLN A 33 -13.52 7.07 5.24
C GLN A 33 -14.34 7.67 4.10
N GLN A 34 -14.50 9.00 4.04
CA GLN A 34 -15.15 9.69 2.93
C GLN A 34 -14.34 9.59 1.64
N TYR A 35 -13.01 9.72 1.72
CA TYR A 35 -12.13 9.49 0.58
C TYR A 35 -12.25 8.04 0.04
N TYR A 36 -12.26 7.04 0.92
CA TYR A 36 -12.41 5.64 0.52
C TYR A 36 -13.81 5.28 0.03
N SER A 37 -14.86 5.86 0.62
CA SER A 37 -16.24 5.63 0.14
C SER A 37 -16.50 6.26 -1.22
N GLN A 38 -15.78 7.32 -1.61
CA GLN A 38 -15.80 7.86 -2.97
C GLN A 38 -14.98 7.02 -3.98
N GLN A 39 -14.12 6.11 -3.53
CA GLN A 39 -13.37 5.17 -4.39
C GLN A 39 -14.07 3.82 -4.64
N GLN A 40 -15.34 3.64 -4.24
CA GLN A 40 -16.06 2.35 -4.31
C GLN A 40 -16.28 1.74 -5.71
N ASP A 41 -15.80 2.37 -6.79
CA ASP A 41 -15.90 1.86 -8.16
C ASP A 41 -14.58 1.29 -8.73
N LEU A 42 -13.47 1.31 -7.98
CA LEU A 42 -12.16 0.79 -8.43
C LEU A 42 -11.89 -0.59 -7.80
N THR A 43 -11.75 -1.62 -8.63
CA THR A 43 -11.37 -2.99 -8.22
C THR A 43 -9.92 -3.25 -8.58
N TYR A 44 -9.10 -3.65 -7.60
CA TYR A 44 -7.72 -4.06 -7.84
C TYR A 44 -7.64 -5.58 -8.07
N ALA A 45 -7.07 -5.98 -9.20
CA ALA A 45 -6.77 -7.37 -9.50
C ALA A 45 -5.26 -7.57 -9.33
N ILE A 46 -4.86 -8.27 -8.26
CA ILE A 46 -3.45 -8.60 -8.01
C ILE A 46 -3.11 -9.85 -8.82
N ILE A 47 -2.07 -9.76 -9.65
CA ILE A 47 -1.67 -10.83 -10.57
C ILE A 47 -0.43 -11.54 -10.05
N ASP A 48 -0.45 -12.87 -10.08
CA ASP A 48 0.72 -13.71 -9.82
C ASP A 48 1.45 -14.07 -11.13
N THR A 49 2.72 -14.46 -11.03
CA THR A 49 3.55 -14.96 -12.12
C THR A 49 2.86 -16.07 -12.91
N ASN A 50 2.16 -17.00 -12.24
CA ASN A 50 1.47 -18.10 -12.91
C ASN A 50 0.37 -17.62 -13.87
N ASN A 51 -0.35 -16.56 -13.53
CA ASN A 51 -1.37 -15.98 -14.41
C ASN A 51 -0.76 -15.34 -15.66
N LEU A 52 0.49 -14.86 -15.57
CA LEU A 52 1.22 -14.28 -16.71
C LEU A 52 1.93 -15.33 -17.56
N LEU A 53 2.10 -16.55 -17.03
CA LEU A 53 2.72 -17.69 -17.70
C LEU A 53 1.70 -18.74 -18.18
N ASN A 54 0.41 -18.42 -18.13
CA ASN A 54 -0.65 -19.18 -18.76
C ASN A 54 -1.16 -18.39 -19.98
N GLU A 55 -1.21 -19.03 -21.16
CA GLU A 55 -1.62 -18.37 -22.40
C GLU A 55 -3.09 -17.92 -22.40
N GLU A 56 -3.98 -18.66 -21.73
CA GLU A 56 -5.40 -18.34 -21.62
C GLU A 56 -5.61 -17.15 -20.67
N ASP A 57 -4.95 -17.15 -19.52
CA ASP A 57 -5.00 -16.05 -18.54
C ASP A 57 -4.39 -14.76 -19.11
N LEU A 58 -3.25 -14.85 -19.80
CA LEU A 58 -2.62 -13.71 -20.46
C LEU A 58 -3.55 -13.11 -21.53
N SER A 59 -4.22 -13.97 -22.30
CA SER A 59 -5.24 -13.57 -23.27
C SER A 59 -6.46 -12.95 -22.60
N ALA A 60 -6.85 -13.43 -21.41
CA ALA A 60 -7.92 -12.85 -20.62
C ALA A 60 -7.57 -11.44 -20.11
N ILE A 61 -6.33 -11.21 -19.66
CA ILE A 61 -5.84 -9.88 -19.26
C ILE A 61 -5.86 -8.93 -20.47
N GLU A 62 -5.38 -9.37 -21.64
CA GLU A 62 -5.48 -8.57 -22.88
C GLU A 62 -6.93 -8.29 -23.29
N PHE A 63 -7.84 -9.23 -23.05
CA PHE A 63 -9.26 -9.05 -23.29
C PHE A 63 -9.89 -8.04 -22.32
N LEU A 64 -9.54 -8.10 -21.02
CA LEU A 64 -9.98 -7.12 -20.03
C LEU A 64 -9.53 -5.71 -20.43
N ARG A 65 -8.27 -5.55 -20.86
CA ARG A 65 -7.75 -4.28 -21.44
C ARG A 65 -8.65 -3.74 -22.56
N LYS A 66 -9.06 -4.58 -23.51
CA LYS A 66 -9.86 -4.15 -24.68
C LYS A 66 -11.31 -3.85 -24.34
N LYS A 67 -11.90 -4.58 -23.38
CA LYS A 67 -13.34 -4.50 -23.08
C LYS A 67 -13.68 -3.39 -22.08
N PHE A 68 -12.73 -2.99 -21.25
CA PHE A 68 -12.97 -2.05 -20.17
C PHE A 68 -12.14 -0.75 -20.23
N PRO A 69 -11.98 -0.08 -21.40
CA PRO A 69 -11.25 1.19 -21.45
C PRO A 69 -11.99 2.33 -20.72
N SER A 70 -13.27 2.17 -20.36
CA SER A 70 -14.11 3.24 -19.80
C SER A 70 -15.31 2.76 -18.97
N SER A 71 -15.29 1.55 -18.41
CA SER A 71 -16.41 1.11 -17.57
C SER A 71 -16.48 1.94 -16.28
N ARG A 72 -17.71 2.25 -15.85
CA ARG A 72 -17.98 2.89 -14.54
C ARG A 72 -17.37 2.14 -13.36
N LYS A 73 -17.05 0.85 -13.54
CA LYS A 73 -16.18 0.06 -12.66
C LYS A 73 -14.79 0.04 -13.26
N LEU A 74 -13.83 0.72 -12.65
CA LEU A 74 -12.44 0.71 -13.07
C LEU A 74 -11.83 -0.58 -12.51
N ILE A 75 -11.29 -1.47 -13.36
CA ILE A 75 -10.45 -2.57 -12.89
C ILE A 75 -9.01 -2.13 -13.10
N CYS A 76 -8.22 -2.08 -12.02
CA CYS A 76 -6.78 -1.85 -12.08
C CYS A 76 -6.07 -3.17 -11.81
N VAL A 77 -5.33 -3.64 -12.80
CA VAL A 77 -4.47 -4.80 -12.69
C VAL A 77 -3.17 -4.34 -12.03
N VAL A 78 -2.87 -4.90 -10.85
CA VAL A 78 -1.65 -4.61 -10.11
C VAL A 78 -0.70 -5.79 -10.26
N VAL A 79 0.51 -5.50 -10.72
CA VAL A 79 1.60 -6.47 -10.83
C VAL A 79 2.54 -6.23 -9.63
N PRO A 80 2.64 -7.17 -8.69
CA PRO A 80 3.58 -7.08 -7.57
C PRO A 80 5.03 -6.99 -8.06
N TRP A 81 5.89 -6.33 -7.29
CA TRP A 81 7.31 -6.19 -7.65
C TRP A 81 8.00 -7.55 -7.81
N VAL A 82 7.72 -8.50 -6.91
CA VAL A 82 8.30 -9.84 -6.94
C VAL A 82 7.96 -10.60 -8.23
N VAL A 83 6.75 -10.41 -8.77
CA VAL A 83 6.31 -11.00 -10.04
C VAL A 83 7.11 -10.43 -11.20
N TRP A 84 7.41 -9.12 -11.18
CA TRP A 84 8.28 -8.51 -12.17
C TRP A 84 9.70 -9.09 -12.15
N GLU A 85 10.27 -9.28 -10.96
CA GLU A 85 11.60 -9.88 -10.81
C GLU A 85 11.65 -11.35 -11.27
N GLU A 86 10.61 -12.12 -10.97
CA GLU A 86 10.50 -13.51 -11.41
C GLU A 86 10.42 -13.62 -12.93
N LEU A 87 9.60 -12.78 -13.58
CA LEU A 87 9.55 -12.71 -15.04
C LEU A 87 10.91 -12.31 -15.63
N ASP A 88 11.64 -11.40 -14.99
CA ASP A 88 12.98 -11.00 -15.43
C ASP A 88 13.97 -12.17 -15.43
N LYS A 89 13.98 -12.95 -14.35
CA LYS A 89 14.77 -14.17 -14.23
C LYS A 89 14.34 -15.21 -15.28
N MET A 90 13.05 -15.37 -15.55
CA MET A 90 12.55 -16.35 -16.51
C MET A 90 12.81 -15.98 -17.98
N LYS A 91 12.89 -14.70 -18.33
CA LYS A 91 13.26 -14.25 -19.69
C LYS A 91 14.63 -14.77 -20.13
N VAL A 92 15.55 -14.98 -19.20
CA VAL A 92 16.93 -15.43 -19.47
C VAL A 92 17.16 -16.92 -19.18
N ALA A 93 16.18 -17.61 -18.59
CA ALA A 93 16.27 -19.04 -18.28
C ALA A 93 16.30 -19.88 -19.56
N LYS A 94 17.44 -20.53 -19.83
CA LYS A 94 17.67 -21.30 -21.07
C LYS A 94 16.94 -22.64 -21.09
N ASP A 95 16.67 -23.22 -19.92
CA ASP A 95 16.19 -24.60 -19.81
C ASP A 95 14.67 -24.73 -19.93
N LYS A 96 13.94 -23.61 -19.95
CA LYS A 96 12.47 -23.56 -20.06
C LYS A 96 12.02 -22.58 -21.14
N GLN A 97 12.35 -22.91 -22.40
CA GLN A 97 12.15 -22.02 -23.56
C GLN A 97 10.70 -21.53 -23.72
N HIS A 98 9.71 -22.39 -23.44
CA HIS A 98 8.29 -22.00 -23.49
C HIS A 98 7.98 -20.92 -22.45
N LEU A 99 8.32 -21.13 -21.18
CA LEU A 99 8.12 -20.14 -20.12
C LEU A 99 8.91 -18.86 -20.36
N SER A 100 10.13 -18.96 -20.91
CA SER A 100 10.92 -17.79 -21.31
C SER A 100 10.22 -16.96 -22.38
N THR A 101 9.57 -17.62 -23.35
CA THR A 101 8.79 -16.94 -24.41
C THR A 101 7.57 -16.23 -23.82
N LEU A 102 6.84 -16.88 -22.92
CA LEU A 102 5.70 -16.28 -22.23
C LEU A 102 6.12 -15.10 -21.33
N ALA A 103 7.20 -15.25 -20.57
CA ALA A 103 7.74 -14.17 -19.74
C ALA A 103 8.13 -12.94 -20.57
N ARG A 104 8.72 -13.15 -21.76
CA ARG A 104 9.01 -12.06 -22.70
C ARG A 104 7.74 -11.38 -23.22
N ARG A 105 6.72 -12.15 -23.62
CA ARG A 105 5.43 -11.60 -24.07
C ARG A 105 4.74 -10.80 -22.95
N ALA A 106 4.63 -11.37 -21.76
CA ALA A 106 4.02 -10.72 -20.61
C ALA A 106 4.76 -9.40 -20.27
N THR A 107 6.09 -9.43 -20.22
CA THR A 107 6.89 -8.21 -19.96
C THR A 107 6.65 -7.15 -21.04
N ALA A 108 6.66 -7.54 -22.32
CA ALA A 108 6.43 -6.60 -23.42
C ALA A 108 5.06 -5.93 -23.33
N MET A 109 4.01 -6.71 -23.06
CA MET A 109 2.66 -6.19 -22.86
C MET A 109 2.60 -5.17 -21.73
N MET A 110 3.21 -5.48 -20.58
CA MET A 110 3.19 -4.57 -19.43
C MET A 110 3.96 -3.28 -19.71
N VAL A 111 5.13 -3.37 -20.36
CA VAL A 111 5.92 -2.19 -20.76
C VAL A 111 5.13 -1.31 -21.73
N GLU A 112 4.44 -1.90 -22.70
CA GLU A 112 3.58 -1.15 -23.63
C GLU A 112 2.43 -0.44 -22.91
N ALA A 113 1.74 -1.13 -21.98
CA ALA A 113 0.64 -0.54 -21.22
C ALA A 113 1.10 0.62 -20.32
N ILE A 114 2.25 0.49 -19.65
CA ILE A 114 2.83 1.56 -18.82
C ILE A 114 3.24 2.75 -19.70
N ARG A 115 3.94 2.51 -20.82
CA ARG A 115 4.37 3.58 -21.74
C ARG A 115 3.20 4.28 -22.43
N GLY A 116 2.13 3.54 -22.72
CA GLY A 116 0.89 4.06 -23.27
C GLY A 116 0.02 4.82 -22.27
N ALA A 117 0.42 4.87 -20.99
CA ALA A 117 -0.36 5.44 -19.90
C ALA A 117 -1.80 4.90 -19.85
N GLU A 118 -1.98 3.61 -20.13
CA GLU A 118 -3.30 3.01 -20.35
C GLU A 118 -4.16 2.92 -19.06
N GLY A 119 -3.61 3.27 -17.89
CA GLY A 119 -4.33 3.49 -16.62
C GLY A 119 -4.95 2.25 -15.97
N TRP A 120 -5.12 1.15 -16.72
CA TRP A 120 -5.66 -0.12 -16.24
C TRP A 120 -4.59 -1.04 -15.63
N LEU A 121 -3.31 -0.78 -15.87
CA LEU A 121 -2.19 -1.57 -15.36
C LEU A 121 -1.29 -0.71 -14.47
N TYR A 122 -0.96 -1.23 -13.30
CA TYR A 122 0.00 -0.66 -12.38
C TYR A 122 1.04 -1.71 -11.99
N CYS A 123 2.32 -1.34 -12.02
CA CYS A 123 3.40 -2.18 -11.48
C CYS A 123 3.84 -1.58 -10.16
N GLN A 124 3.77 -2.37 -9.08
CA GLN A 124 4.24 -1.97 -7.77
C GLN A 124 5.72 -1.61 -7.86
N THR A 125 6.12 -0.52 -7.21
CA THR A 125 7.52 -0.10 -7.12
C THR A 125 8.26 -0.85 -6.00
N SER A 126 9.59 -0.85 -6.05
CA SER A 126 10.41 -1.45 -4.99
C SER A 126 10.18 -0.78 -3.62
N VAL A 127 9.89 0.52 -3.60
CA VAL A 127 9.58 1.28 -2.37
C VAL A 127 8.25 0.84 -1.78
N GLU A 128 7.21 0.67 -2.60
CA GLU A 128 5.91 0.18 -2.13
C GLU A 128 5.97 -1.28 -1.69
N ARG A 129 6.80 -2.09 -2.34
CA ARG A 129 7.07 -3.48 -1.91
C ARG A 129 7.70 -3.49 -0.52
N GLN A 130 8.74 -2.69 -0.28
CA GLN A 130 9.38 -2.56 1.04
C GLN A 130 8.39 -2.07 2.11
N TRP A 131 7.57 -1.09 1.77
CA TRP A 131 6.52 -0.61 2.67
C TRP A 131 5.49 -1.70 2.98
N ALA A 132 4.98 -2.39 1.97
CA ALA A 132 4.01 -3.47 2.16
C ALA A 132 4.59 -4.63 3.00
N GLU A 133 5.86 -4.98 2.79
CA GLU A 133 6.59 -5.97 3.57
C GLU A 133 6.75 -5.54 5.04
N GLN A 134 7.12 -4.29 5.29
CA GLN A 134 7.27 -3.75 6.64
C GLN A 134 5.95 -3.75 7.43
N TYR A 135 4.84 -3.38 6.78
CA TYR A 135 3.55 -3.19 7.44
C TYR A 135 2.69 -4.46 7.47
N PHE A 136 2.77 -5.30 6.43
CA PHE A 136 1.92 -6.50 6.29
C PHE A 136 2.70 -7.82 6.28
N GLY A 137 4.03 -7.79 6.16
CA GLY A 137 4.86 -8.99 6.12
C GLY A 137 4.94 -9.72 7.47
N GLY A 138 4.69 -9.02 8.58
CA GLY A 138 4.47 -9.64 9.90
C GLY A 138 5.59 -10.55 10.40
N GLY A 139 6.85 -10.29 9.99
CA GLY A 139 8.01 -11.12 10.35
C GLY A 139 8.02 -12.52 9.72
N ARG A 140 7.22 -12.76 8.66
CA ARG A 140 7.24 -14.00 7.88
C ARG A 140 8.48 -14.05 6.99
N ASP A 141 8.89 -15.26 6.62
CA ASP A 141 9.95 -15.44 5.64
C ASP A 141 9.54 -14.80 4.30
N PRO A 142 10.46 -14.07 3.62
CA PRO A 142 10.19 -13.45 2.33
C PRO A 142 10.09 -14.54 1.26
N THR A 143 8.87 -15.00 1.03
CA THR A 143 8.51 -15.86 -0.10
C THR A 143 7.72 -15.05 -1.11
N PRO A 144 7.78 -15.40 -2.42
CA PRO A 144 6.99 -14.73 -3.44
C PRO A 144 5.50 -14.67 -3.08
N ASP A 145 4.93 -15.77 -2.58
CA ASP A 145 3.53 -15.82 -2.15
C ASP A 145 3.22 -14.82 -1.02
N ASN A 146 4.09 -14.72 -0.01
CA ASN A 146 3.90 -13.76 1.08
C ASN A 146 4.01 -12.32 0.57
N GLU A 147 4.93 -12.04 -0.34
CA GLU A 147 5.09 -10.71 -0.94
C GLU A 147 3.89 -10.31 -1.81
N ILE A 148 3.33 -11.25 -2.58
CA ILE A 148 2.10 -11.05 -3.35
C ILE A 148 0.92 -10.78 -2.41
N LEU A 149 0.81 -11.51 -1.29
CA LEU A 149 -0.22 -11.28 -0.28
C LEU A 149 -0.05 -9.92 0.42
N SER A 150 1.17 -9.53 0.76
CA SER A 150 1.45 -8.20 1.32
C SER A 150 1.09 -7.09 0.32
N CYS A 151 1.37 -7.30 -0.97
CA CYS A 151 0.89 -6.41 -2.03
C CYS A 151 -0.64 -6.34 -2.03
N ALA A 152 -1.35 -7.48 -2.02
CA ALA A 152 -2.81 -7.49 -1.99
C ALA A 152 -3.42 -6.75 -0.78
N LEU A 153 -2.80 -6.91 0.39
CA LEU A 153 -3.22 -6.20 1.61
C LEU A 153 -3.02 -4.69 1.50
N SER A 154 -1.97 -4.23 0.84
CA SER A 154 -1.71 -2.80 0.62
C SER A 154 -2.79 -2.06 -0.19
N TYR A 155 -3.52 -2.79 -1.05
CA TYR A 155 -4.65 -2.25 -1.82
C TYR A 155 -6.02 -2.55 -1.20
N SER A 156 -6.07 -3.37 -0.14
CA SER A 156 -7.31 -3.76 0.54
C SER A 156 -7.57 -2.97 1.82
N LEU A 157 -6.51 -2.49 2.48
CA LEU A 157 -6.60 -1.82 3.77
C LEU A 157 -6.17 -0.35 3.65
N PRO A 158 -6.89 0.60 4.26
CA PRO A 158 -6.37 1.94 4.42
C PRO A 158 -5.07 1.87 5.24
N PRO A 159 -4.03 2.68 4.94
CA PRO A 159 -2.87 2.77 5.81
C PRO A 159 -3.38 3.19 7.18
N SER A 160 -3.32 2.27 8.14
CA SER A 160 -3.72 2.50 9.51
C SER A 160 -2.89 3.67 10.04
N SER A 161 -3.56 4.69 10.57
CA SER A 161 -2.99 5.91 11.15
C SER A 161 -2.19 5.66 12.45
N SER A 162 -1.54 4.51 12.58
CA SER A 162 -0.92 4.03 13.82
C SER A 162 0.61 3.92 13.75
N SER A 163 1.28 4.63 12.84
CA SER A 163 2.75 4.69 12.81
C SER A 163 3.36 6.10 12.86
N LEU A 164 2.57 7.12 13.19
CA LEU A 164 3.09 8.44 13.57
C LEU A 164 3.16 8.57 15.09
N ASP A 165 3.95 7.74 15.76
CA ASP A 165 4.64 8.16 16.98
C ASP A 165 5.86 7.28 17.27
N SER A 166 6.84 7.91 17.92
CA SER A 166 8.09 7.39 18.50
C SER A 166 9.30 7.25 17.57
N SER A 167 9.95 8.39 17.24
CA SER A 167 11.39 8.58 17.55
C SER A 167 12.00 9.88 16.99
N LEU A 168 11.48 11.07 17.33
CA LEU A 168 12.27 12.31 17.18
C LEU A 168 11.95 13.30 18.30
N SER A 169 12.35 12.95 19.53
CA SER A 169 12.62 13.94 20.56
C SER A 169 14.10 14.34 20.47
N PRO A 170 14.45 15.63 20.31
CA PRO A 170 15.83 16.06 20.37
C PRO A 170 16.36 15.84 21.79
N SER A 171 17.44 15.07 21.90
CA SER A 171 18.19 14.90 23.14
C SER A 171 18.74 16.25 23.61
N SER A 172 18.04 16.88 24.56
CA SER A 172 18.56 18.02 25.31
C SER A 172 19.64 17.53 26.25
N SER A 173 20.88 17.90 25.93
CA SER A 173 22.01 17.94 26.84
C SER A 173 21.64 18.62 28.15
N SER A 174 21.96 17.98 29.27
CA SER A 174 22.24 18.68 30.52
C SER A 174 23.38 17.97 31.24
N LEU A 175 24.55 18.58 31.09
CA LEU A 175 25.63 18.54 32.06
C LEU A 175 25.04 18.74 33.46
N ASN A 176 25.38 17.85 34.39
CA ASN A 176 25.58 18.26 35.77
C ASN A 176 26.74 17.46 36.37
N SER A 177 27.72 18.27 36.75
CA SER A 177 28.93 18.05 37.53
C SER A 177 28.69 17.29 38.84
N SER A 178 29.57 16.32 39.12
CA SER A 178 30.04 15.99 40.47
C SER A 178 31.27 15.06 40.37
N LEU A 179 32.45 15.69 40.30
CA LEU A 179 33.68 15.41 41.07
C LEU A 179 34.84 16.23 40.48
#